data_AF-A0A497LIM0-F1
#
_entry.id   AF-A0A497LIM0-F1
#
_cell.length_a   1.000
_cell.length_b   1.000
_cell.length_c   1.000
_cell.angle_alpha   90.00
_cell.angle_beta   90.00
_cell.angle_gamma   90.00
#
_symmetry.space_group_name_H-M   'P 1'
#
loop_
_entity.id
_entity.type
_entity.pdbx_description
1 polymer ?
#
loop_
_entity_poly.entity_id
_entity_poly.type
_entity_poly.pdbx_seq_one_letter_code
_entity_poly.pdbx_strand_id
1 'polypeptide(L)'
;MHLNQRYDIWCRISKKAYNKGLNSFKWIGLALAKLYKAEMPFIEKIQITFYTDPEKVKEIYEQALKVYEARDARARGMRDEDVDTFYSCVLCQSFAPQHVCIITPQRVSLCGAINWFDARAAARVDPKGPIIPVEKGECLDSIRGEYTGANEIVEKRSLGANKRFWLYSAFGFPHTSCGCFETILFYIPEVDGFGCVDRGFKTPTVNGLPFSSMATQVGGGIQTEGFLGIGMEYYRSPKFMQADGGWNRVVWIASTLRARIEDAIPAHLKDKIATEKEASDIESLKKFLVERGHPLAKKIEEMEAVKVEEEKPAEAAPAAMPGVALQGITLPAGGAGGGGMRITLKGAKVKIGQLIIKKD
;
A
#
# COMPACT_ATOMS: atom_id res chain seq x y z
N MET A 1 0.40 21.50 -7.70
CA MET A 1 0.44 20.11 -7.21
C MET A 1 1.08 19.27 -8.29
N HIS A 2 2.05 18.44 -7.92
CA HIS A 2 2.67 17.41 -8.76
C HIS A 2 2.65 16.10 -7.95
N LEU A 3 2.27 14.99 -8.57
CA LEU A 3 2.27 13.66 -7.98
C LEU A 3 2.84 12.63 -8.97
N ASN A 4 3.17 11.44 -8.46
CA ASN A 4 3.72 10.31 -9.21
C ASN A 4 5.07 10.63 -9.86
N GLN A 5 5.43 9.83 -10.86
CA GLN A 5 6.76 9.77 -11.45
C GLN A 5 6.69 9.39 -12.93
N ARG A 6 7.76 9.67 -13.67
CA ARG A 6 7.93 9.33 -15.10
C ARG A 6 6.70 9.72 -15.95
N TYR A 7 6.00 8.73 -16.50
CA TYR A 7 4.89 8.91 -17.41
C TYR A 7 3.53 8.98 -16.71
N ASP A 8 3.47 8.72 -15.40
CA ASP A 8 2.25 8.77 -14.59
C ASP A 8 2.07 10.09 -13.86
N ILE A 9 2.93 11.08 -14.13
CA ILE A 9 2.90 12.35 -13.41
C ILE A 9 1.53 13.00 -13.51
N TRP A 10 1.06 13.53 -12.38
CA TRP A 10 -0.19 14.28 -12.34
C TRP A 10 0.01 15.68 -11.80
N CYS A 11 -0.17 16.65 -12.69
CA CYS A 11 -0.02 18.06 -12.38
C CYS A 11 -1.37 18.76 -12.30
N ARG A 12 -1.57 19.59 -11.28
CA ARG A 12 -2.70 20.54 -11.18
C ARG A 12 -2.20 21.93 -10.81
N ILE A 13 -2.67 22.94 -11.53
CA ILE A 13 -2.47 24.37 -11.24
C ILE A 13 -3.78 24.93 -10.68
N SER A 14 -3.70 25.65 -9.56
CA SER A 14 -4.89 26.26 -8.97
C SER A 14 -5.26 27.55 -9.69
N LYS A 15 -6.56 27.88 -9.72
CA LYS A 15 -7.06 29.17 -10.25
C LYS A 15 -6.37 30.36 -9.58
N LYS A 16 -6.12 30.25 -8.27
CA LYS A 16 -5.39 31.26 -7.49
C LYS A 16 -3.96 31.48 -7.99
N ALA A 17 -3.22 30.42 -8.31
CA ALA A 17 -1.86 30.55 -8.83
C ALA A 17 -1.85 31.16 -10.24
N TYR A 18 -2.77 30.72 -11.11
CA TYR A 18 -2.94 31.28 -12.45
C TYR A 18 -3.23 32.80 -12.39
N ASN A 19 -4.21 33.21 -11.58
CA ASN A 19 -4.60 34.61 -11.41
C ASN A 19 -3.49 35.49 -10.81
N LYS A 20 -2.49 34.88 -10.14
CA LYS A 20 -1.31 35.56 -9.61
C LYS A 20 -0.13 35.62 -10.58
N GLY A 21 -0.28 35.12 -11.81
CA GLY A 21 0.74 35.21 -12.86
C GLY A 21 1.44 33.90 -13.21
N LEU A 22 1.07 32.75 -12.61
CA LEU A 22 1.51 31.43 -13.09
C LEU A 22 0.66 31.00 -14.30
N ASN A 23 0.69 31.81 -15.36
CA ASN A 23 -0.08 31.65 -16.58
C ASN A 23 0.77 31.20 -17.78
N SER A 24 2.03 30.82 -17.53
CA SER A 24 2.96 30.30 -18.54
C SER A 24 3.88 29.24 -17.92
N PHE A 25 4.20 28.20 -18.70
CA PHE A 25 5.19 27.18 -18.31
C PHE A 25 6.61 27.72 -18.16
N LYS A 26 6.91 28.90 -18.72
CA LYS A 26 8.21 29.58 -18.55
C LYS A 26 8.61 29.68 -17.08
N TRP A 27 7.67 30.03 -16.19
CA TRP A 27 7.94 30.15 -14.76
C TRP A 27 8.28 28.81 -14.12
N ILE A 28 7.62 27.74 -14.54
CA ILE A 28 7.91 26.38 -14.06
C ILE A 28 9.29 25.96 -14.55
N GLY A 29 9.61 26.20 -15.82
CA GLY A 29 10.94 25.91 -16.38
C GLY A 29 12.05 26.67 -15.67
N LEU A 30 11.89 27.96 -15.42
CA LEU A 30 12.87 28.76 -14.68
C LEU A 30 13.05 28.26 -13.24
N ALA A 31 11.95 27.92 -12.56
CA ALA A 31 12.01 27.36 -11.21
C ALA A 31 12.77 26.01 -11.20
N LEU A 32 12.44 25.11 -12.12
CA LEU A 32 13.13 23.82 -12.27
C LEU A 32 14.62 24.01 -12.56
N ALA A 33 14.99 24.88 -13.52
CA ALA A 33 16.39 25.14 -13.84
C ALA A 33 17.16 25.69 -12.63
N LYS A 34 16.55 26.62 -11.88
CA LYS A 34 17.16 27.18 -10.67
C LYS A 34 17.34 26.12 -9.59
N LEU A 35 16.32 25.29 -9.33
CA LEU A 35 16.38 24.23 -8.33
C LEU A 35 17.42 23.17 -8.70
N TYR A 36 17.43 22.69 -9.95
CA TYR A 36 18.44 21.73 -10.40
C TYR A 36 19.86 22.27 -10.24
N LYS A 37 20.13 23.53 -10.61
CA LYS A 37 21.47 24.12 -10.42
C LYS A 37 21.85 24.31 -8.96
N ALA A 38 20.87 24.59 -8.09
CA ALA A 38 21.13 24.74 -6.66
C ALA A 38 21.48 23.40 -6.00
N GLU A 39 20.72 22.35 -6.31
CA GLU A 39 20.92 21.01 -5.73
C GLU A 39 22.04 20.22 -6.41
N MET A 40 22.30 20.48 -7.69
CA MET A 40 23.28 19.78 -8.52
C MET A 40 24.23 20.81 -9.16
N PRO A 41 25.16 21.41 -8.39
CA PRO A 41 26.00 22.51 -8.85
C PRO A 41 26.98 22.12 -9.98
N PHE A 42 27.18 20.82 -10.21
CA PHE A 42 27.95 20.28 -11.33
C PHE A 42 27.23 20.40 -12.69
N ILE A 43 25.96 20.82 -12.73
CA ILE A 43 25.25 21.04 -13.98
C ILE A 43 25.60 22.41 -14.58
N GLU A 44 26.40 22.40 -15.65
CA GLU A 44 26.82 23.62 -16.35
C GLU A 44 25.68 24.29 -17.13
N LYS A 45 24.97 23.53 -17.96
CA LYS A 45 23.92 24.00 -18.88
C LYS A 45 22.64 23.18 -18.70
N ILE A 46 21.50 23.86 -18.72
CA ILE A 46 20.17 23.23 -18.60
C ILE A 46 19.27 23.76 -19.72
N GLN A 47 18.59 22.85 -20.40
CA GLN A 47 17.47 23.14 -21.27
C GLN A 47 16.23 22.40 -20.76
N ILE A 48 15.10 23.09 -20.70
CA ILE A 48 13.81 22.51 -20.32
C ILE A 48 12.83 22.77 -21.44
N THR A 49 12.19 21.71 -21.91
CA THR A 49 11.18 21.77 -22.98
C THR A 49 9.87 21.20 -22.44
N PHE A 50 8.79 21.96 -22.60
CA PHE A 50 7.44 21.50 -22.27
C PHE A 50 6.71 21.19 -23.58
N TYR A 51 6.25 19.95 -23.72
CA TYR A 51 5.40 19.54 -24.82
C TYR A 51 3.94 19.53 -24.36
N THR A 52 3.10 20.30 -25.04
CA THR A 52 1.64 20.29 -24.85
C THR A 52 0.87 19.95 -26.12
N ASP A 53 1.57 19.88 -27.25
CA ASP A 53 1.02 19.36 -28.49
C ASP A 53 0.81 17.83 -28.38
N PRO A 54 -0.39 17.30 -28.62
CA PRO A 54 -0.68 15.88 -28.42
C PRO A 54 0.19 14.93 -29.24
N GLU A 55 0.46 15.23 -30.50
CA GLU A 55 1.26 14.37 -31.38
C GLU A 55 2.72 14.35 -30.93
N LYS A 56 3.27 15.52 -30.58
CA LYS A 56 4.63 15.58 -30.05
C LYS A 56 4.75 14.91 -28.68
N VAL A 57 3.73 15.03 -27.83
CA VAL A 57 3.70 14.31 -26.54
C VAL A 57 3.74 12.80 -26.76
N LYS A 58 2.98 12.27 -27.72
CA LYS A 58 2.99 10.84 -28.06
C LYS A 58 4.36 10.35 -28.52
N GLU A 59 5.02 11.10 -29.41
CA GLU A 59 6.37 10.77 -29.87
C GLU A 59 7.39 10.72 -28.72
N ILE A 60 7.41 11.76 -27.88
CA ILE A 60 8.34 11.86 -26.75
C ILE A 60 8.00 10.82 -25.67
N TYR A 61 6.73 10.48 -25.50
CA TYR A 61 6.28 9.44 -24.58
C TYR A 61 6.86 8.06 -24.97
N GLU A 62 6.80 7.69 -26.24
CA GLU A 62 7.39 6.42 -26.71
C GLU A 62 8.91 6.38 -26.51
N GLN A 63 9.60 7.50 -26.73
CA GLN A 63 11.04 7.63 -26.44
C GLN A 63 11.31 7.49 -24.94
N ALA A 64 10.51 8.13 -24.08
CA ALA A 64 10.65 8.08 -22.64
C ALA A 64 10.46 6.64 -22.11
N LEU A 65 9.47 5.90 -22.61
CA LEU A 65 9.24 4.50 -22.24
C LEU A 65 10.45 3.62 -22.51
N LYS A 66 11.15 3.80 -23.65
CA LYS A 66 12.39 3.05 -23.95
C LYS A 66 13.50 3.32 -22.92
N VAL A 67 13.63 4.58 -22.49
CA VAL A 67 14.61 4.96 -21.46
C VAL A 67 14.25 4.34 -20.10
N TYR A 68 12.96 4.35 -19.74
CA TYR A 68 12.50 3.77 -18.49
C TYR A 68 12.70 2.26 -18.45
N GLU A 69 12.33 1.56 -19.51
CA GLU A 69 12.51 0.11 -19.59
C GLU A 69 14.00 -0.27 -19.52
N ALA A 70 14.88 0.45 -20.21
CA ALA A 70 16.32 0.22 -20.11
C ALA A 70 16.87 0.42 -18.69
N ARG A 71 16.31 1.37 -17.93
CA ARG A 71 16.70 1.62 -16.52
C ARG A 71 16.19 0.51 -15.61
N ASP A 72 14.94 0.09 -15.78
CA ASP A 72 14.31 -0.92 -14.92
C ASP A 72 14.86 -2.32 -15.20
N ALA A 73 15.03 -2.69 -16.46
CA ALA A 73 15.61 -3.98 -16.87
C ALA A 73 16.99 -4.21 -16.23
N ARG A 74 17.79 -3.15 -16.08
CA ARG A 74 19.09 -3.22 -15.39
C ARG A 74 18.94 -3.61 -13.92
N ALA A 75 17.93 -3.08 -13.23
CA ALA A 75 17.67 -3.40 -11.82
C ALA A 75 17.09 -4.80 -11.64
N ARG A 76 16.24 -5.28 -12.57
CA ARG A 76 15.62 -6.62 -12.50
C ARG A 76 16.63 -7.77 -12.50
N GLY A 77 17.82 -7.58 -13.09
CA GLY A 77 18.88 -8.60 -13.13
C GLY A 77 19.69 -8.76 -11.84
N MET A 78 19.40 -7.98 -10.79
CA MET A 78 20.16 -8.01 -9.55
C MET A 78 19.40 -8.75 -8.44
N ARG A 79 20.14 -9.46 -7.58
CA ARG A 79 19.60 -10.11 -6.38
C ARG A 79 20.04 -9.38 -5.13
N ASP A 80 19.24 -9.42 -4.08
CA ASP A 80 19.65 -8.86 -2.78
C ASP A 80 20.86 -9.58 -2.19
N GLU A 81 21.01 -10.87 -2.53
CA GLU A 81 22.13 -11.71 -2.11
C GLU A 81 23.45 -11.21 -2.69
N ASP A 82 23.42 -10.58 -3.87
CA ASP A 82 24.62 -10.15 -4.62
C ASP A 82 25.15 -8.78 -4.18
N VAL A 83 24.49 -8.12 -3.22
CA VAL A 83 24.89 -6.80 -2.71
C VAL A 83 25.11 -6.83 -1.21
N ASP A 84 26.08 -6.06 -0.73
CA ASP A 84 26.34 -5.83 0.70
C ASP A 84 25.62 -4.59 1.25
N THR A 85 25.03 -3.80 0.36
CA THR A 85 24.50 -2.46 0.65
C THR A 85 23.08 -2.33 0.15
N PHE A 86 22.18 -1.91 1.03
CA PHE A 86 20.87 -1.36 0.70
C PHE A 86 20.89 0.16 0.82
N TYR A 87 19.75 0.80 0.57
CA TYR A 87 19.63 2.25 0.73
C TYR A 87 18.40 2.59 1.55
N SER A 88 18.54 3.57 2.43
CA SER A 88 17.40 4.15 3.14
C SER A 88 17.06 5.52 2.56
N CYS A 89 15.78 5.81 2.39
CA CYS A 89 15.27 7.08 1.87
C CYS A 89 14.25 7.70 2.84
N VAL A 90 14.42 8.98 3.16
CA VAL A 90 13.52 9.76 4.03
C VAL A 90 12.92 11.00 3.37
N LEU A 91 12.98 11.10 2.03
CA LEU A 91 12.43 12.23 1.27
C LEU A 91 10.97 12.57 1.65
N CYS A 92 10.20 11.54 2.01
CA CYS A 92 8.79 11.66 2.32
C CYS A 92 8.48 12.00 3.80
N GLN A 93 9.50 12.19 4.65
CA GLN A 93 9.28 12.55 6.06
C GLN A 93 8.68 13.94 6.26
N SER A 94 8.68 14.78 5.22
CA SER A 94 7.95 16.05 5.21
C SER A 94 6.44 15.91 5.43
N PHE A 95 5.86 14.74 5.13
CA PHE A 95 4.43 14.45 5.35
C PHE A 95 4.14 13.12 6.04
N ALA A 96 5.14 12.23 6.16
CA ALA A 96 5.06 11.00 6.95
C ALA A 96 6.32 10.87 7.83
N PRO A 97 6.41 11.59 8.97
CA PRO A 97 7.68 11.78 9.70
C PRO A 97 8.35 10.50 10.19
N GLN A 98 7.58 9.45 10.44
CA GLN A 98 8.08 8.15 10.93
C GLN A 98 8.43 7.18 9.78
N HIS A 99 8.16 7.57 8.54
CA HIS A 99 8.39 6.71 7.38
C HIS A 99 9.87 6.67 6.99
N VAL A 100 10.35 5.47 6.69
CA VAL A 100 11.66 5.21 6.09
C VAL A 100 11.44 4.21 4.95
N CYS A 101 11.91 4.53 3.76
CA CYS A 101 11.99 3.56 2.66
C CYS A 101 13.30 2.77 2.77
N ILE A 102 13.25 1.44 2.75
CA ILE A 102 14.39 0.57 2.47
C ILE A 102 14.29 0.08 1.03
N ILE A 103 15.33 0.38 0.26
CA ILE A 103 15.42 0.11 -1.18
C ILE A 103 16.50 -0.94 -1.37
N THR A 104 16.10 -2.08 -1.93
CA THR A 104 16.99 -3.20 -2.28
C THR A 104 16.95 -3.42 -3.80
N PRO A 105 17.85 -4.24 -4.35
CA PRO A 105 17.75 -4.64 -5.75
C PRO A 105 16.38 -5.25 -6.12
N GLN A 106 15.81 -6.07 -5.24
CA GLN A 106 14.54 -6.77 -5.48
C GLN A 106 13.31 -6.11 -4.82
N ARG A 107 13.47 -4.93 -4.20
CA ARG A 107 12.38 -4.10 -3.68
C ARG A 107 12.64 -2.63 -3.99
N VAL A 108 12.06 -2.18 -5.11
CA VAL A 108 12.02 -0.75 -5.50
C VAL A 108 11.32 0.09 -4.42
N SER A 109 11.61 1.39 -4.37
CA SER A 109 10.86 2.30 -3.53
C SER A 109 9.36 2.26 -3.88
N LEU A 110 8.51 2.47 -2.86
CA LEU A 110 7.05 2.44 -3.05
C LEU A 110 6.54 3.45 -4.08
N CYS A 111 7.28 4.53 -4.32
CA CYS A 111 6.92 5.54 -5.32
C CYS A 111 7.27 5.12 -6.76
N GLY A 112 8.02 4.04 -6.96
CA GLY A 112 8.49 3.56 -8.27
C GLY A 112 9.61 4.40 -8.89
N ALA A 113 9.92 5.58 -8.32
CA ALA A 113 10.86 6.53 -8.91
C ALA A 113 12.32 6.28 -8.55
N ILE A 114 12.59 5.39 -7.59
CA ILE A 114 13.94 5.17 -7.05
C ILE A 114 14.19 3.66 -6.94
N ASN A 115 14.93 3.12 -7.90
CA ASN A 115 15.49 1.78 -7.78
C ASN A 115 16.84 1.80 -7.04
N TRP A 116 17.46 0.63 -6.86
CA TRP A 116 18.74 0.52 -6.15
C TRP A 116 19.88 1.32 -6.80
N PHE A 117 19.94 1.38 -8.13
CA PHE A 117 20.96 2.18 -8.84
C PHE A 117 20.72 3.68 -8.69
N ASP A 118 19.47 4.12 -8.72
CA ASP A 118 19.09 5.51 -8.49
C ASP A 118 19.47 5.92 -7.06
N ALA A 119 19.18 5.06 -6.08
CA ALA A 119 19.54 5.30 -4.68
C ALA A 119 21.06 5.38 -4.48
N ARG A 120 21.81 4.46 -5.11
CA ARG A 120 23.27 4.50 -5.13
C ARG A 120 23.83 5.77 -5.75
N ALA A 121 23.27 6.21 -6.87
CA ALA A 121 23.68 7.43 -7.53
C ALA A 121 23.38 8.66 -6.65
N ALA A 122 22.17 8.74 -6.09
CA ALA A 122 21.75 9.82 -5.21
C ALA A 122 22.66 9.94 -3.98
N ALA A 123 22.96 8.83 -3.30
CA ALA A 123 23.83 8.81 -2.13
C ALA A 123 25.29 9.20 -2.44
N ARG A 124 25.75 9.03 -3.68
CA ARG A 124 27.10 9.47 -4.12
C ARG A 124 27.11 10.94 -4.49
N VAL A 125 26.05 11.42 -5.12
CA VAL A 125 25.90 12.82 -5.54
C VAL A 125 25.73 13.72 -4.32
N ASP A 126 24.91 13.31 -3.35
CA ASP A 126 24.70 14.02 -2.10
C ASP A 126 24.80 13.06 -0.90
N PRO A 127 26.01 12.84 -0.36
CA PRO A 127 26.23 11.95 0.78
C PRO A 127 25.54 12.38 2.08
N LYS A 128 25.15 13.66 2.19
CA LYS A 128 24.39 14.19 3.34
C LYS A 128 22.89 14.30 3.05
N GLY A 129 22.48 13.81 1.89
CA GLY A 129 21.12 13.87 1.41
C GLY A 129 20.17 12.92 2.12
N PRO A 130 18.91 12.89 1.66
CA PRO A 130 17.87 12.07 2.25
C PRO A 130 18.01 10.58 1.93
N ILE A 131 18.88 10.21 0.97
CA ILE A 131 19.17 8.83 0.60
C ILE A 131 20.59 8.51 1.03
N ILE A 132 20.75 7.49 1.88
CA ILE A 132 22.06 7.08 2.40
C ILE A 132 22.25 5.56 2.23
N PRO A 133 23.50 5.09 2.09
CA PRO A 133 23.80 3.66 2.10
C PRO A 133 23.46 3.06 3.47
N VAL A 134 23.10 1.78 3.45
CA VAL A 134 22.79 0.97 4.62
C VAL A 134 23.55 -0.33 4.43
N GLU A 135 24.53 -0.59 5.28
CA GLU A 135 25.17 -1.91 5.32
C GLU A 135 24.11 -2.96 5.62
N LYS A 136 24.08 -4.04 4.85
CA LYS A 136 23.02 -5.06 4.96
C LYS A 136 23.01 -5.72 6.34
N GLY A 137 24.18 -5.91 6.94
CA GLY A 137 24.32 -6.62 8.22
C GLY A 137 23.96 -8.10 8.09
N GLU A 138 23.59 -8.73 9.21
CA GLU A 138 23.18 -10.13 9.26
C GLU A 138 21.77 -10.30 8.67
N CYS A 139 21.58 -11.36 7.88
CA CYS A 139 20.26 -11.78 7.43
C CYS A 139 19.60 -12.66 8.51
N LEU A 140 18.59 -12.12 9.19
CA LEU A 140 17.87 -12.81 10.27
C LEU A 140 16.78 -13.73 9.72
N ASP A 141 16.16 -13.35 8.60
CA ASP A 141 15.12 -14.13 7.93
C ASP A 141 15.15 -13.82 6.43
N SER A 142 15.64 -14.75 5.62
CA SER A 142 15.78 -14.57 4.17
C SER A 142 14.44 -14.60 3.42
N ILE A 143 13.42 -15.23 3.99
CA ILE A 143 12.08 -15.33 3.41
C ILE A 143 11.33 -14.03 3.66
N ARG A 144 11.30 -13.55 4.90
CA ARG A 144 10.67 -12.27 5.24
C ARG A 144 11.51 -11.07 4.84
N GLY A 145 12.79 -11.27 4.57
CA GLY A 145 13.74 -10.22 4.23
C GLY A 145 14.06 -9.34 5.44
N GLU A 146 14.36 -9.95 6.58
CA GLU A 146 14.77 -9.23 7.78
C GLU A 146 16.29 -9.18 7.89
N TYR A 147 16.82 -7.98 8.10
CA TYR A 147 18.25 -7.72 8.16
C TYR A 147 18.59 -6.76 9.30
N THR A 148 19.66 -7.04 10.05
CA THR A 148 20.01 -6.21 11.22
C THR A 148 20.30 -4.76 10.83
N GLY A 149 21.06 -4.53 9.76
CA GLY A 149 21.38 -3.17 9.31
C GLY A 149 20.17 -2.39 8.82
N ALA A 150 19.19 -3.07 8.20
CA ALA A 150 17.91 -2.46 7.84
C ALA A 150 17.09 -2.09 9.10
N ASN A 151 17.04 -2.96 10.11
CA ASN A 151 16.33 -2.68 11.37
C ASN A 151 16.95 -1.49 12.12
N GLU A 152 18.27 -1.46 12.26
CA GLU A 152 19.00 -0.37 12.93
C GLU A 152 18.76 0.98 12.26
N ILE A 153 18.84 1.04 10.93
CA ILE A 153 18.63 2.31 10.22
C ILE A 153 17.17 2.76 10.27
N VAL A 154 16.22 1.82 10.25
CA VAL A 154 14.80 2.12 10.37
C VAL A 154 14.50 2.67 11.76
N GLU A 155 15.02 2.07 12.83
CA GLU A 155 14.87 2.58 14.20
C GLU A 155 15.44 3.99 14.32
N LYS A 156 16.68 4.20 13.86
CA LYS A 156 17.34 5.50 13.90
C LYS A 156 16.58 6.57 13.12
N ARG A 157 16.22 6.29 11.87
CA ARG A 157 15.66 7.30 10.95
C ARG A 157 14.15 7.47 11.10
N SER A 158 13.45 6.56 11.77
CA SER A 158 12.03 6.72 12.14
C SER A 158 11.82 7.35 13.53
N LEU A 159 12.90 7.81 14.18
CA LEU A 159 12.88 8.34 15.54
C LEU A 159 12.37 7.31 16.58
N GLY A 160 12.69 6.03 16.37
CA GLY A 160 12.30 4.92 17.24
C GLY A 160 10.88 4.40 17.03
N ALA A 161 10.10 4.97 16.11
CA ALA A 161 8.72 4.57 15.87
C ALA A 161 8.60 3.19 15.21
N ASN A 162 9.52 2.86 14.31
CA ASN A 162 9.60 1.58 13.63
C ASN A 162 10.94 0.93 13.98
N LYS A 163 10.95 -0.34 14.41
CA LYS A 163 12.18 -1.02 14.86
C LYS A 163 12.62 -2.17 13.96
N ARG A 164 11.66 -2.75 13.23
CA ARG A 164 11.87 -3.95 12.44
C ARG A 164 11.11 -3.82 11.14
N PHE A 165 11.71 -4.26 10.04
CA PHE A 165 11.02 -4.44 8.77
C PHE A 165 11.21 -5.86 8.23
N TRP A 166 10.10 -6.42 7.78
CA TRP A 166 10.02 -7.58 6.91
C TRP A 166 9.81 -7.09 5.48
N LEU A 167 10.91 -7.07 4.72
CA LEU A 167 10.93 -6.52 3.37
C LEU A 167 10.12 -7.34 2.36
N TYR A 168 9.60 -8.52 2.69
CA TYR A 168 8.83 -9.34 1.75
C TYR A 168 7.52 -9.89 2.32
N SER A 169 6.98 -9.22 3.35
CA SER A 169 5.68 -9.52 3.94
C SER A 169 4.84 -8.24 4.12
N ALA A 170 3.53 -8.40 4.06
CA ALA A 170 2.51 -7.44 4.45
C ALA A 170 1.98 -7.68 5.88
N PHE A 171 2.43 -8.74 6.57
CA PHE A 171 2.03 -9.10 7.92
C PHE A 171 3.18 -8.98 8.92
N GLY A 172 2.87 -8.88 10.22
CA GLY A 172 3.83 -8.71 11.30
C GLY A 172 4.52 -7.34 11.29
N PHE A 173 5.71 -7.26 10.68
CA PHE A 173 6.50 -6.01 10.62
C PHE A 173 6.60 -5.48 9.19
N PRO A 174 5.49 -5.18 8.51
CA PRO A 174 5.54 -4.71 7.13
C PRO A 174 6.32 -3.40 7.05
N HIS A 175 6.93 -3.18 5.90
CA HIS A 175 7.47 -1.87 5.56
C HIS A 175 6.37 -0.79 5.66
N THR A 176 6.65 0.40 6.19
CA THR A 176 5.62 1.47 6.27
C THR A 176 5.39 2.14 4.92
N SER A 177 4.28 2.85 4.74
CA SER A 177 4.03 3.63 3.52
C SER A 177 3.86 5.11 3.83
N CYS A 178 4.40 5.98 2.97
CA CYS A 178 4.18 7.42 3.11
C CYS A 178 2.85 7.87 2.48
N GLY A 179 2.81 8.07 1.17
CA GLY A 179 1.64 8.61 0.48
C GLY A 179 1.79 8.76 -1.04
N CYS A 180 3.01 8.60 -1.56
CA CYS A 180 3.30 8.64 -3.00
C CYS A 180 3.40 7.26 -3.66
N PHE A 181 2.89 6.20 -3.00
CA PHE A 181 2.84 4.87 -3.60
C PHE A 181 2.00 4.85 -4.88
N GLU A 182 2.45 4.07 -5.86
CA GLU A 182 1.78 3.91 -7.15
C GLU A 182 0.55 3.02 -7.03
N THR A 183 0.67 1.97 -6.21
CA THR A 183 -0.38 0.97 -5.98
C THR A 183 -0.53 0.64 -4.50
N ILE A 184 -1.68 0.07 -4.15
CA ILE A 184 -1.96 -0.51 -2.84
C ILE A 184 -2.17 -2.02 -3.04
N LEU A 185 -1.43 -2.81 -2.26
CA LEU A 185 -1.75 -4.19 -1.96
C LEU A 185 -2.62 -4.21 -0.70
N PHE A 186 -3.78 -4.86 -0.76
CA PHE A 186 -4.70 -4.97 0.38
C PHE A 186 -5.14 -6.42 0.59
N TYR A 187 -5.16 -6.86 1.84
CA TYR A 187 -5.56 -8.20 2.22
C TYR A 187 -7.09 -8.32 2.26
N ILE A 188 -7.59 -9.47 1.80
CA ILE A 188 -9.01 -9.83 1.72
C ILE A 188 -9.19 -11.10 2.56
N PRO A 189 -9.60 -10.97 3.84
CA PRO A 189 -9.69 -12.09 4.76
C PRO A 189 -10.61 -13.22 4.30
N GLU A 190 -11.71 -12.91 3.60
CA GLU A 190 -12.74 -13.86 3.21
C GLU A 190 -12.29 -14.88 2.16
N VAL A 191 -11.22 -14.58 1.44
CA VAL A 191 -10.59 -15.48 0.46
C VAL A 191 -9.13 -15.76 0.82
N ASP A 192 -8.67 -15.23 1.96
CA ASP A 192 -7.29 -15.28 2.42
C ASP A 192 -6.31 -14.96 1.27
N GLY A 193 -6.52 -13.81 0.63
CA GLY A 193 -5.78 -13.39 -0.56
C GLY A 193 -5.58 -11.88 -0.59
N PHE A 194 -4.89 -11.39 -1.62
CA PHE A 194 -4.60 -9.98 -1.82
C PHE A 194 -5.29 -9.43 -3.05
N GLY A 195 -5.86 -8.23 -2.90
CA GLY A 195 -6.23 -7.34 -3.98
C GLY A 195 -5.14 -6.31 -4.27
N CYS A 196 -5.02 -5.90 -5.54
CA CYS A 196 -4.09 -4.85 -5.97
C CYS A 196 -4.83 -3.74 -6.73
N VAL A 197 -4.54 -2.48 -6.41
CA VAL A 197 -5.18 -1.33 -7.08
C VAL A 197 -4.19 -0.19 -7.30
N ASP A 198 -4.22 0.44 -8.47
CA ASP A 198 -3.43 1.63 -8.77
C ASP A 198 -4.17 2.93 -8.45
N ARG A 199 -3.42 4.01 -8.28
CA ARG A 199 -3.95 5.34 -7.97
C ARG A 199 -4.93 5.89 -9.01
N GLY A 200 -4.84 5.46 -10.26
CA GLY A 200 -5.70 5.91 -11.36
C GLY A 200 -7.09 5.27 -11.36
N PHE A 201 -7.27 4.19 -10.60
CA PHE A 201 -8.53 3.46 -10.51
C PHE A 201 -9.61 4.27 -9.78
N LYS A 202 -10.79 4.40 -10.39
CA LYS A 202 -11.87 5.30 -9.93
C LYS A 202 -13.06 4.61 -9.29
N THR A 203 -13.22 3.30 -9.51
CA THR A 203 -14.33 2.56 -8.94
C THR A 203 -13.96 2.05 -7.55
N PRO A 204 -14.94 1.71 -6.70
CA PRO A 204 -14.66 0.88 -5.54
C PRO A 204 -13.99 -0.43 -5.96
N THR A 205 -13.06 -0.90 -5.15
CA THR A 205 -12.46 -2.23 -5.32
C THR A 205 -13.38 -3.31 -4.76
N VAL A 206 -12.99 -4.57 -4.91
CA VAL A 206 -13.79 -5.75 -4.50
C VAL A 206 -14.18 -5.78 -3.02
N ASN A 207 -13.45 -5.05 -2.15
CA ASN A 207 -13.80 -4.87 -0.74
C ASN A 207 -14.75 -3.69 -0.47
N GLY A 208 -15.27 -3.04 -1.52
CA GLY A 208 -16.17 -1.89 -1.45
C GLY A 208 -15.48 -0.54 -1.19
N LEU A 209 -14.15 -0.49 -1.06
CA LEU A 209 -13.42 0.75 -0.78
C LEU A 209 -12.81 1.35 -2.06
N PRO A 210 -12.91 2.68 -2.28
CA PRO A 210 -12.13 3.36 -3.31
C PRO A 210 -10.66 3.51 -2.88
N PHE A 211 -9.76 3.70 -3.85
CA PHE A 211 -8.32 3.90 -3.62
C PHE A 211 -8.04 4.98 -2.56
N SER A 212 -8.74 6.11 -2.62
CA SER A 212 -8.53 7.24 -1.68
C SER A 212 -8.83 6.88 -0.23
N SER A 213 -9.82 6.02 0.02
CA SER A 213 -10.15 5.59 1.38
C SER A 213 -9.08 4.64 1.92
N MET A 214 -8.60 3.70 1.10
CA MET A 214 -7.51 2.80 1.49
C MET A 214 -6.19 3.55 1.66
N ALA A 215 -5.90 4.56 0.83
CA ALA A 215 -4.67 5.34 0.93
C ALA A 215 -4.51 6.04 2.29
N THR A 216 -5.62 6.42 2.94
CA THR A 216 -5.62 6.99 4.30
C THR A 216 -5.24 5.96 5.37
N GLN A 217 -5.51 4.67 5.15
CA GLN A 217 -5.16 3.58 6.08
C GLN A 217 -3.73 3.06 5.87
N VAL A 218 -3.27 3.11 4.63
CA VAL A 218 -1.93 2.65 4.22
C VAL A 218 -0.85 3.67 4.56
N GLY A 219 -1.13 4.96 4.34
CA GLY A 219 -0.15 6.03 4.46
C GLY A 219 0.18 6.47 5.89
N GLY A 220 1.06 7.45 6.02
CA GLY A 220 1.38 8.09 7.30
C GLY A 220 2.62 7.55 8.03
N GLY A 221 3.30 6.55 7.48
CA GLY A 221 4.54 6.03 8.05
C GLY A 221 4.36 5.09 9.24
N ILE A 222 3.17 4.50 9.37
CA ILE A 222 2.82 3.47 10.36
C ILE A 222 2.86 2.06 9.73
N GLN A 223 3.03 1.03 10.55
CA GLN A 223 2.92 -0.36 10.13
C GLN A 223 1.45 -0.78 10.14
N THR A 224 0.86 -0.92 8.95
CA THR A 224 -0.51 -1.40 8.78
C THR A 224 -0.47 -2.80 8.19
N GLU A 225 -0.78 -3.81 8.99
CA GLU A 225 -0.82 -5.19 8.50
C GLU A 225 -1.91 -5.38 7.45
N GLY A 226 -1.59 -6.14 6.40
CA GLY A 226 -2.49 -6.42 5.29
C GLY A 226 -2.73 -5.23 4.34
N PHE A 227 -2.18 -4.04 4.59
CA PHE A 227 -2.35 -2.87 3.73
C PHE A 227 -1.00 -2.21 3.45
N LEU A 228 -0.54 -2.28 2.20
CA LEU A 228 0.81 -1.84 1.86
C LEU A 228 0.87 -1.07 0.54
N GLY A 229 1.50 0.10 0.57
CA GLY A 229 1.81 0.88 -0.61
C GLY A 229 3.07 0.34 -1.29
N ILE A 230 2.98 0.03 -2.58
CA ILE A 230 4.10 -0.52 -3.36
C ILE A 230 4.22 0.13 -4.74
N GLY A 231 5.46 0.16 -5.25
CA GLY A 231 5.79 0.61 -6.60
C GLY A 231 5.56 -0.51 -7.62
N MET A 232 5.31 -0.15 -8.88
CA MET A 232 4.90 -1.13 -9.90
C MET A 232 5.99 -2.13 -10.26
N GLU A 233 7.26 -1.73 -10.24
CA GLU A 233 8.36 -2.65 -10.53
C GLU A 233 8.50 -3.77 -9.47
N TYR A 234 7.92 -3.61 -8.28
CA TYR A 234 7.95 -4.68 -7.28
C TYR A 234 7.12 -5.90 -7.68
N TYR A 235 6.07 -5.76 -8.51
CA TYR A 235 5.31 -6.90 -9.03
C TYR A 235 6.17 -7.83 -9.91
N ARG A 236 7.22 -7.28 -10.55
CA ARG A 236 8.18 -8.03 -11.37
C ARG A 236 9.32 -8.65 -10.56
N SER A 237 9.34 -8.41 -9.25
CA SER A 237 10.37 -8.95 -8.38
C SER A 237 10.17 -10.45 -8.13
N PRO A 238 11.24 -11.27 -8.20
CA PRO A 238 11.19 -12.66 -7.73
C PRO A 238 10.83 -12.78 -6.24
N LYS A 239 11.03 -11.72 -5.45
CA LYS A 239 10.71 -11.67 -4.02
C LYS A 239 9.36 -11.02 -3.71
N PHE A 240 8.56 -10.74 -4.74
CA PHE A 240 7.23 -10.15 -4.57
C PHE A 240 6.41 -10.94 -3.57
N MET A 241 6.21 -10.38 -2.37
CA MET A 241 5.48 -10.95 -1.23
C MET A 241 5.80 -12.42 -0.96
N GLN A 242 7.06 -12.83 -1.14
CA GLN A 242 7.44 -14.25 -1.07
C GLN A 242 7.10 -14.88 0.29
N ALA A 243 7.16 -14.12 1.39
CA ALA A 243 6.81 -14.62 2.72
C ALA A 243 5.31 -14.87 2.90
N ASP A 244 4.49 -14.24 2.06
CA ASP A 244 3.03 -14.33 2.11
C ASP A 244 2.47 -15.11 0.92
N GLY A 245 3.31 -15.91 0.24
CA GLY A 245 2.96 -16.78 -0.90
C GLY A 245 2.95 -16.11 -2.28
N GLY A 246 3.41 -14.86 -2.36
CA GLY A 246 3.65 -14.11 -3.59
C GLY A 246 2.46 -14.06 -4.54
N TRP A 247 2.70 -14.26 -5.83
CA TRP A 247 1.66 -14.19 -6.86
C TRP A 247 0.51 -15.17 -6.66
N ASN A 248 0.75 -16.34 -6.07
CA ASN A 248 -0.31 -17.33 -5.81
C ASN A 248 -1.34 -16.85 -4.78
N ARG A 249 -1.09 -15.72 -4.14
CA ARG A 249 -1.97 -15.09 -3.15
C ARG A 249 -2.66 -13.85 -3.67
N VAL A 250 -2.36 -13.40 -4.89
CA VAL A 250 -3.07 -12.29 -5.54
C VAL A 250 -4.32 -12.82 -6.20
N VAL A 251 -5.49 -12.39 -5.74
CA VAL A 251 -6.80 -12.89 -6.19
C VAL A 251 -7.57 -11.88 -7.04
N TRP A 252 -7.23 -10.59 -6.91
CA TRP A 252 -7.92 -9.51 -7.60
C TRP A 252 -6.96 -8.38 -7.98
N ILE A 253 -7.06 -7.87 -9.20
CA ILE A 253 -6.26 -6.73 -9.68
C ILE A 253 -7.17 -5.79 -10.46
N ALA A 254 -7.17 -4.51 -10.11
CA ALA A 254 -7.87 -3.50 -10.89
C ALA A 254 -7.43 -3.55 -12.36
N SER A 255 -8.37 -3.52 -13.31
CA SER A 255 -8.04 -3.72 -14.73
C SER A 255 -7.03 -2.70 -15.27
N THR A 256 -7.05 -1.46 -14.75
CA THR A 256 -6.10 -0.40 -15.05
C THR A 256 -4.67 -0.75 -14.62
N LEU A 257 -4.51 -1.40 -13.46
CA LEU A 257 -3.23 -1.90 -12.99
C LEU A 257 -2.81 -3.14 -13.79
N ARG A 258 -3.71 -4.11 -13.98
CA ARG A 258 -3.44 -5.36 -14.69
C ARG A 258 -2.85 -5.12 -16.07
N ALA A 259 -3.39 -4.15 -16.83
CA ALA A 259 -2.88 -3.79 -18.16
C ALA A 259 -1.42 -3.29 -18.16
N ARG A 260 -0.90 -2.83 -17.01
CA ARG A 260 0.44 -2.25 -16.87
C ARG A 260 1.48 -3.20 -16.29
N ILE A 261 1.02 -4.30 -15.68
CA ILE A 261 1.87 -5.31 -15.05
C ILE A 261 1.60 -6.72 -15.60
N GLU A 262 0.96 -6.81 -16.77
CA GLU A 262 0.54 -8.09 -17.34
C GLU A 262 1.71 -9.06 -17.57
N ASP A 263 2.88 -8.52 -17.93
CA ASP A 263 4.13 -9.26 -18.10
C ASP A 263 4.68 -9.81 -16.78
N ALA A 264 4.30 -9.22 -15.64
CA ALA A 264 4.69 -9.68 -14.31
C ALA A 264 3.84 -10.86 -13.81
N ILE A 265 2.62 -11.03 -14.35
CA ILE A 265 1.69 -12.07 -13.90
C ILE A 265 2.15 -13.45 -14.42
N PRO A 266 2.40 -14.43 -13.52
CA PRO A 266 2.77 -15.78 -13.93
C PRO A 266 1.76 -16.41 -14.89
N ALA A 267 2.25 -17.13 -15.90
CA ALA A 267 1.41 -17.70 -16.96
C ALA A 267 0.27 -18.57 -16.42
N HIS A 268 0.51 -19.35 -15.36
CA HIS A 268 -0.50 -20.23 -14.75
C HIS A 268 -1.60 -19.49 -13.97
N LEU A 269 -1.46 -18.17 -13.76
CA LEU A 269 -2.41 -17.33 -13.01
C LEU A 269 -3.18 -16.33 -13.87
N LYS A 270 -2.79 -16.13 -15.14
CA LYS A 270 -3.39 -15.09 -16.00
C LYS A 270 -4.92 -15.16 -16.05
N ASP A 271 -5.50 -16.35 -16.12
CA ASP A 271 -6.95 -16.54 -16.19
C ASP A 271 -7.61 -16.85 -14.83
N LYS A 272 -6.85 -16.70 -13.73
CA LYS A 272 -7.27 -17.08 -12.38
C LYS A 272 -7.37 -15.91 -11.41
N ILE A 273 -6.96 -14.72 -11.84
CA ILE A 273 -7.04 -13.49 -11.04
C ILE A 273 -8.16 -12.61 -11.62
N ALA A 274 -9.10 -12.24 -10.76
CA ALA A 274 -10.24 -11.42 -11.17
C ALA A 274 -9.86 -9.95 -11.35
N THR A 275 -10.64 -9.22 -12.13
CA THR A 275 -10.70 -7.76 -12.10
C THR A 275 -12.09 -7.31 -11.64
N GLU A 276 -12.35 -6.00 -11.58
CA GLU A 276 -13.68 -5.46 -11.30
C GLU A 276 -14.76 -5.91 -12.29
N LYS A 277 -14.37 -6.44 -13.46
CA LYS A 277 -15.29 -6.90 -14.51
C LYS A 277 -15.81 -8.31 -14.24
N GLU A 278 -14.99 -9.17 -13.65
CA GLU A 278 -15.36 -10.55 -13.32
C GLU A 278 -15.89 -10.67 -11.88
N ALA A 279 -15.38 -9.84 -10.96
CA ALA A 279 -15.80 -9.81 -9.57
C ALA A 279 -15.82 -8.37 -9.02
N SER A 280 -17.02 -7.85 -8.75
CA SER A 280 -17.24 -6.53 -8.17
C SER A 280 -17.35 -6.54 -6.64
N ASP A 281 -17.51 -7.72 -6.04
CA ASP A 281 -17.71 -7.92 -4.61
C ASP A 281 -17.11 -9.26 -4.15
N ILE A 282 -17.09 -9.48 -2.84
CA ILE A 282 -16.46 -10.66 -2.22
C ILE A 282 -17.12 -11.97 -2.64
N GLU A 283 -18.45 -12.02 -2.79
CA GLU A 283 -19.16 -13.25 -3.13
C GLU A 283 -18.90 -13.66 -4.58
N SER A 284 -18.97 -12.71 -5.51
CA SER A 284 -18.57 -12.94 -6.91
C SER A 284 -17.09 -13.32 -7.04
N LEU A 285 -16.22 -12.76 -6.20
CA LEU A 285 -14.80 -13.11 -6.15
C LEU A 285 -14.59 -14.57 -5.74
N LYS A 286 -15.18 -15.02 -4.63
CA LYS A 286 -15.06 -16.41 -4.17
C LYS A 286 -15.44 -17.40 -5.26
N LYS A 287 -16.62 -17.19 -5.86
CA LYS A 287 -17.15 -18.02 -6.95
C LYS A 287 -16.17 -18.08 -8.13
N PHE A 288 -15.68 -16.92 -8.58
CA PHE A 288 -14.70 -16.85 -9.67
C PHE A 288 -13.42 -17.63 -9.36
N LEU A 289 -12.88 -17.50 -8.15
CA LEU A 289 -11.62 -18.15 -7.75
C LEU A 289 -11.75 -19.68 -7.73
N VAL A 290 -12.89 -20.20 -7.25
CA VAL A 290 -13.19 -21.64 -7.26
C VAL A 290 -13.37 -22.14 -8.70
N GLU A 291 -14.21 -21.48 -9.49
CA GLU A 291 -14.49 -21.87 -10.89
C GLU A 291 -13.24 -21.85 -11.78
N ARG A 292 -12.33 -20.89 -11.57
CA ARG A 292 -11.07 -20.78 -12.32
C ARG A 292 -9.93 -21.61 -11.73
N GLY A 293 -10.17 -22.32 -10.63
CA GLY A 293 -9.18 -23.16 -9.96
C GLY A 293 -7.94 -22.36 -9.53
N HIS A 294 -8.16 -21.19 -8.91
CA HIS A 294 -7.10 -20.40 -8.29
C HIS A 294 -6.38 -21.24 -7.21
N PRO A 295 -5.07 -21.04 -6.94
CA PRO A 295 -4.37 -21.79 -5.88
C PRO A 295 -5.04 -21.79 -4.51
N LEU A 296 -5.85 -20.76 -4.21
CA LEU A 296 -6.61 -20.65 -2.97
C LEU A 296 -8.00 -21.29 -3.01
N ALA A 297 -8.46 -21.84 -4.16
CA ALA A 297 -9.80 -22.38 -4.32
C ALA A 297 -10.17 -23.40 -3.22
N LYS A 298 -9.31 -24.40 -2.99
CA LYS A 298 -9.53 -25.41 -1.94
C LYS A 298 -9.65 -24.79 -0.55
N LYS A 299 -8.79 -23.82 -0.24
CA LYS A 299 -8.81 -23.12 1.04
C LYS A 299 -10.10 -22.32 1.22
N ILE A 300 -10.60 -21.71 0.14
CA ILE A 300 -11.87 -20.97 0.16
C ILE A 300 -13.03 -21.93 0.45
N GLU A 301 -13.09 -23.08 -0.21
CA GLU A 301 -14.12 -24.11 0.03
C GLU A 301 -14.09 -24.61 1.49
N GLU A 302 -12.90 -24.87 2.05
CA GLU A 302 -12.72 -25.25 3.45
C GLU A 302 -13.20 -24.14 4.40
N MET A 303 -12.86 -22.88 4.13
CA MET A 303 -13.28 -21.74 4.94
C MET A 303 -14.80 -21.52 4.91
N GLU A 304 -15.46 -21.82 3.78
CA GLU A 304 -16.91 -21.74 3.68
C GLU A 304 -17.61 -22.88 4.44
N ALA A 305 -17.07 -24.11 4.35
CA ALA A 305 -17.61 -25.24 5.11
C ALA A 305 -17.61 -24.98 6.62
N VAL A 306 -16.51 -24.43 7.16
CA VAL A 306 -16.40 -24.06 8.59
C VAL A 306 -17.41 -22.98 8.98
N LYS A 307 -17.59 -21.95 8.15
CA LYS A 307 -18.59 -20.89 8.41
C LYS A 307 -20.02 -21.45 8.47
N VAL A 308 -20.36 -22.38 7.57
CA VAL A 308 -21.69 -23.03 7.58
C VAL A 308 -21.89 -23.90 8.82
N GLU A 309 -20.84 -24.54 9.34
CA GLU A 309 -20.90 -25.30 10.58
C GLU A 309 -21.06 -24.41 11.82
N GLU A 310 -20.39 -23.26 11.89
CA GLU A 310 -20.55 -22.28 12.99
C GLU A 310 -21.92 -21.58 12.99
N GLU A 311 -22.54 -21.40 11.82
CA GLU A 311 -23.88 -20.79 11.70
C GLU A 311 -25.03 -21.79 11.93
N LYS A 312 -24.77 -23.10 12.02
CA LYS A 312 -25.80 -24.06 12.43
C LYS A 312 -26.19 -23.77 13.89
N PRO A 313 -27.49 -23.67 14.22
CA PRO A 313 -27.91 -23.49 15.60
C PRO A 313 -27.33 -24.62 16.44
N ALA A 314 -26.64 -24.27 17.54
CA ALA A 314 -26.25 -25.25 18.55
C ALA A 314 -27.49 -26.08 18.90
N GLU A 315 -27.44 -27.36 18.57
CA GLU A 315 -28.53 -28.30 18.77
C GLU A 315 -29.00 -28.17 20.23
N ALA A 316 -30.28 -27.84 20.40
CA ALA A 316 -30.84 -27.45 21.67
C ALA A 316 -30.55 -28.52 22.74
N ALA A 317 -29.74 -28.16 23.75
CA ALA A 317 -29.61 -28.95 24.96
C ALA A 317 -31.03 -29.21 25.52
N PRO A 318 -31.38 -30.45 25.91
CA PRO A 318 -32.73 -30.77 26.32
C PRO A 318 -33.13 -29.92 27.54
N ALA A 319 -34.33 -29.35 27.47
CA ALA A 319 -34.94 -28.58 28.54
C ALA A 319 -34.97 -29.38 29.85
N ALA A 320 -34.23 -28.93 30.86
CA ALA A 320 -34.38 -29.39 32.22
C ALA A 320 -35.64 -28.75 32.84
N MET A 321 -36.54 -29.61 33.33
CA MET A 321 -37.78 -29.29 34.04
C MET A 321 -37.54 -28.63 35.42
N PRO A 322 -38.59 -28.07 36.06
CA PRO A 322 -38.48 -26.86 36.86
C PRO A 322 -38.33 -27.09 38.37
N GLY A 323 -37.76 -26.08 39.03
CA GLY A 323 -38.17 -25.66 40.37
C GLY A 323 -37.39 -26.22 41.54
N VAL A 324 -36.44 -25.41 42.05
CA VAL A 324 -36.21 -25.30 43.50
C VAL A 324 -35.98 -23.82 43.82
N ALA A 325 -36.90 -23.25 44.59
CA ALA A 325 -36.75 -21.95 45.21
C ALA A 325 -35.69 -22.03 46.31
N LEU A 326 -34.77 -21.07 46.37
CA LEU A 326 -33.93 -20.85 47.54
C LEU A 326 -34.00 -19.38 47.96
N GLN A 327 -34.33 -19.26 49.24
CA GLN A 327 -34.62 -18.05 49.98
C GLN A 327 -33.40 -17.14 50.13
N GLY A 328 -33.67 -15.84 49.98
CA GLY A 328 -33.23 -14.75 50.84
C GLY A 328 -31.84 -14.81 51.47
N ILE A 329 -30.94 -13.98 50.96
CA ILE A 329 -30.00 -13.24 51.81
C ILE A 329 -30.03 -11.77 51.39
N THR A 330 -30.61 -10.94 52.24
CA THR A 330 -30.45 -9.49 52.26
C THR A 330 -29.15 -9.14 52.97
N LEU A 331 -28.49 -8.05 52.54
CA LEU A 331 -27.81 -7.03 53.38
C LEU A 331 -27.15 -5.94 52.47
N PRO A 332 -26.81 -4.73 52.97
CA PRO A 332 -27.56 -3.52 52.62
C PRO A 332 -26.68 -2.38 52.06
N ALA A 333 -27.30 -1.20 51.94
CA ALA A 333 -26.75 0.12 51.57
C ALA A 333 -26.66 0.33 50.05
N GLY A 334 -27.15 1.41 49.46
CA GLY A 334 -27.62 2.70 49.96
C GLY A 334 -27.41 3.69 48.82
N GLY A 335 -28.34 4.62 48.59
CA GLY A 335 -28.13 5.72 47.64
C GLY A 335 -29.22 5.85 46.59
N ALA A 336 -29.94 6.96 46.69
CA ALA A 336 -31.01 7.41 45.82
C ALA A 336 -30.57 7.66 44.36
N GLY A 337 -31.54 7.52 43.44
CA GLY A 337 -31.70 8.48 42.33
C GLY A 337 -31.53 7.94 40.91
N GLY A 338 -32.63 7.95 40.16
CA GLY A 338 -32.62 8.15 38.70
C GLY A 338 -32.44 6.90 37.83
N GLY A 339 -33.56 6.30 37.42
CA GLY A 339 -33.56 5.25 36.39
C GLY A 339 -33.06 5.76 35.05
N GLY A 340 -31.83 5.40 34.68
CA GLY A 340 -31.29 5.54 33.33
C GLY A 340 -31.36 4.20 32.59
N MET A 341 -31.96 4.20 31.40
CA MET A 341 -32.05 3.01 30.56
C MET A 341 -30.72 2.79 29.83
N ARG A 342 -30.10 1.61 29.99
CA ARG A 342 -28.86 1.24 29.29
C ARG A 342 -29.21 0.47 28.01
N ILE A 343 -29.05 1.11 26.86
CA ILE A 343 -29.21 0.47 25.55
C ILE A 343 -27.83 0.10 25.02
N THR A 344 -27.62 -1.17 24.68
CA THR A 344 -26.38 -1.66 24.04
C THR A 344 -26.69 -2.08 22.61
N LEU A 345 -26.10 -1.42 21.63
CA LEU A 345 -26.24 -1.74 20.21
C LEU A 345 -24.93 -2.37 19.71
N LYS A 346 -24.99 -3.63 19.29
CA LYS A 346 -23.88 -4.30 18.58
C LYS A 346 -24.27 -4.42 17.10
N GLY A 347 -23.43 -3.91 16.20
CA GLY A 347 -23.60 -4.03 14.74
C GLY A 347 -24.58 -3.04 14.08
N ALA A 348 -25.15 -2.08 14.81
CA ALA A 348 -26.10 -1.12 14.24
C ALA A 348 -25.41 0.08 13.57
N LYS A 349 -25.88 0.49 12.38
CA LYS A 349 -25.54 1.78 11.76
C LYS A 349 -26.60 2.82 12.16
N VAL A 350 -26.25 3.73 13.06
CA VAL A 350 -27.15 4.82 13.49
C VAL A 350 -26.93 6.05 12.60
N LYS A 351 -28.00 6.56 11.97
CA LYS A 351 -27.96 7.80 11.19
C LYS A 351 -28.78 8.87 11.91
N ILE A 352 -28.10 9.85 12.51
CA ILE A 352 -28.75 10.95 13.25
C ILE A 352 -28.91 12.14 12.31
N GLY A 353 -30.15 12.59 12.08
CA GLY A 353 -30.45 13.73 11.21
C GLY A 353 -30.10 15.09 11.85
N GLN A 354 -30.47 15.29 13.12
CA GLN A 354 -30.14 16.51 13.87
C GLN A 354 -30.07 16.18 15.36
N LEU A 355 -29.04 16.69 16.05
CA LEU A 355 -28.83 16.52 17.49
C LEU A 355 -28.93 17.91 18.14
N ILE A 356 -29.87 18.08 19.06
CA ILE A 356 -30.01 19.31 19.87
C ILE A 356 -29.82 18.91 21.33
N ILE A 357 -28.77 19.45 21.95
CA ILE A 357 -28.49 19.27 23.37
C ILE A 357 -28.89 20.58 24.06
N LYS A 358 -29.90 20.53 24.93
CA LYS A 358 -30.19 21.59 25.88
C LYS A 358 -29.68 21.15 27.26
N LYS A 359 -29.13 22.11 27.98
CA LYS A 359 -28.77 21.97 29.38
C LYS A 359 -29.83 22.72 30.17
N ASP A 360 -30.52 22.02 31.06
CA ASP A 360 -31.31 22.66 32.12
C ASP A 360 -30.37 23.13 33.25
#